data_AF-A0A7G8DSL4-F1
#
_entry.id   AF-A0A7G8DSL4-F1
#
_cell.length_a   1.000
_cell.length_b   1.000
_cell.length_c   1.000
_cell.angle_alpha   90.00
_cell.angle_beta   90.00
_cell.angle_gamma   90.00
#
_symmetry.space_group_name_H-M   'P 1'
#
loop_
_entity.id
_entity.type
_entity.pdbx_description
1 polymer ?
#
loop_
_entity_poly.entity_id
_entity_poly.type
_entity_poly.pdbx_seq_one_letter_code
_entity_poly.pdbx_strand_id
1 'polypeptide(L)'
;MLFCNVESGTFIDANQDSVLSVGDSVSYKLAVARLGGVVLGCEQANGSFYGLEEVVERRVLNGEMEFLTHGQGTLTFEDGNIQTRSFGSLQPSVDVTPSLGSGSMNLSLGDLFPRDHGATLIGQGGVFSGDVGSADFVSDTPPYALLKLQSQFGS
;
A
#
# COMPACT_ATOMS: atom_id res chain seq x y z
N MET A 1 -0.47 -11.56 -5.92
CA MET A 1 0.84 -10.96 -5.57
C MET A 1 0.84 -10.79 -4.07
N LEU A 2 1.89 -11.25 -3.37
CA LEU A 2 1.97 -11.17 -1.90
C LEU A 2 2.70 -9.90 -1.46
N PHE A 3 2.20 -9.24 -0.42
CA PHE A 3 2.92 -8.19 0.32
C PHE A 3 3.70 -8.84 1.46
N CYS A 4 5.03 -8.72 1.47
CA CYS A 4 5.89 -9.63 2.23
C CYS A 4 6.45 -9.04 3.52
N ASN A 5 7.04 -7.86 3.45
CA ASN A 5 7.55 -7.15 4.62
C ASN A 5 7.58 -5.66 4.35
N VAL A 6 7.41 -4.88 5.42
CA VAL A 6 7.64 -3.45 5.41
C VAL A 6 9.15 -3.21 5.44
N GLU A 7 9.67 -2.50 4.44
CA GLU A 7 11.08 -2.10 4.37
C GLU A 7 11.30 -0.73 5.02
N SER A 8 10.32 0.18 4.85
CA SER A 8 10.34 1.49 5.49
C SER A 8 8.92 2.07 5.59
N GLY A 9 8.73 2.95 6.57
CA GLY A 9 7.54 3.76 6.75
C GLY A 9 7.93 5.17 7.19
N THR A 10 7.22 6.18 6.71
CA THR A 10 7.44 7.58 7.05
C THR A 10 6.09 8.25 7.26
N PHE A 11 5.96 8.95 8.37
CA PHE A 11 4.83 9.82 8.67
C PHE A 11 5.19 11.28 8.41
N ILE A 12 4.29 12.01 7.76
CA ILE A 12 4.38 13.45 7.53
C ILE A 12 3.20 14.10 8.25
N ASP A 13 3.52 14.84 9.32
CA ASP A 13 2.58 15.60 10.12
C ASP A 13 2.35 16.97 9.47
N ALA A 14 1.20 17.14 8.83
CA ALA A 14 0.89 18.36 8.09
C ALA A 14 0.61 19.54 9.02
N ASN A 15 0.07 19.28 10.22
CA ASN A 15 -0.38 20.31 11.16
C ASN A 15 0.57 20.49 12.36
N GLN A 16 1.59 19.63 12.49
CA GLN A 16 2.62 19.61 13.54
C GLN A 16 2.07 19.37 14.96
N ASP A 17 0.93 18.70 15.11
CA ASP A 17 0.32 18.38 16.40
C ASP A 17 0.78 17.03 16.99
N SER A 18 1.61 16.29 16.25
CA SER A 18 2.14 14.98 16.59
C SER A 18 1.09 13.87 16.72
N VAL A 19 -0.07 14.04 16.10
CA VAL A 19 -1.19 13.10 16.10
C VAL A 19 -1.57 12.80 14.66
N LEU A 20 -1.58 11.51 14.28
CA LEU A 20 -2.12 11.12 12.97
C LEU A 20 -3.57 11.61 12.85
N SER A 21 -3.81 12.50 11.88
CA SER A 21 -5.05 13.24 11.73
C SER A 21 -5.31 13.58 10.26
N VAL A 22 -6.48 14.16 9.99
CA VAL A 22 -6.90 14.48 8.62
C VAL A 22 -5.93 15.49 7.99
N GLY A 23 -5.45 15.18 6.78
CA GLY A 23 -4.46 15.96 6.05
C GLY A 23 -3.02 15.43 6.19
N ASP A 24 -2.75 14.56 7.17
CA ASP A 24 -1.45 13.93 7.30
C ASP A 24 -1.24 12.84 6.25
N SER A 25 0.02 12.49 6.02
CA SER A 25 0.38 11.45 5.06
C SER A 25 1.29 10.38 5.66
N VAL A 26 1.09 9.14 5.23
CA VAL A 26 1.96 8.02 5.52
C VAL A 26 2.48 7.47 4.19
N SER A 27 3.80 7.38 4.05
CA SER A 27 4.42 6.68 2.93
C SER A 27 5.16 5.44 3.40
N TYR A 28 5.20 4.40 2.59
CA TYR A 28 5.85 3.15 2.95
C TYR A 28 6.39 2.43 1.73
N LYS A 29 7.39 1.58 1.95
CA LYS A 29 7.92 0.67 0.95
C LYS A 29 7.80 -0.76 1.45
N LEU A 30 7.26 -1.64 0.60
CA LEU A 30 7.10 -3.07 0.87
C LEU A 30 7.93 -3.87 -0.13
N ALA A 31 8.51 -4.97 0.32
CA ALA A 31 8.90 -6.04 -0.59
C ALA A 31 7.65 -6.83 -1.01
N VAL A 32 7.60 -7.23 -2.28
CA VAL A 32 6.47 -8.01 -2.82
C VAL A 32 6.93 -9.22 -3.61
N ALA A 33 6.09 -10.26 -3.65
CA ALA A 33 6.31 -11.45 -4.45
C ALA A 33 5.19 -11.61 -5.50
N ARG A 34 5.56 -11.49 -6.78
CA ARG A 34 4.71 -11.91 -7.90
C ARG A 34 4.87 -13.40 -8.10
N LEU A 35 3.91 -14.15 -7.58
CA LEU A 35 3.86 -15.61 -7.67
C LEU A 35 3.81 -16.08 -9.13
N GLY A 36 4.57 -17.12 -9.44
CA GLY A 36 4.66 -17.72 -10.78
C GLY A 36 6.04 -18.31 -11.06
N GLY A 37 6.09 -19.38 -11.85
CA GLY A 37 7.34 -20.06 -12.19
C GLY A 37 8.08 -20.55 -10.94
N VAL A 38 9.24 -19.95 -10.66
CA VAL A 38 10.09 -20.29 -9.50
C VAL A 38 9.73 -19.52 -8.22
N VAL A 39 8.93 -18.46 -8.32
CA VAL A 39 8.53 -17.63 -7.16
C VAL A 39 7.27 -18.20 -6.55
N LEU A 40 7.42 -18.78 -5.35
CA LEU A 40 6.36 -19.48 -4.62
C LEU A 40 5.89 -18.72 -3.36
N GLY A 41 6.64 -17.71 -2.91
CA GLY A 41 6.30 -16.97 -1.71
C GLY A 41 7.27 -15.83 -1.42
N CYS A 42 7.15 -15.28 -0.21
CA CYS A 42 7.89 -14.08 0.20
C CYS A 42 9.40 -14.27 0.34
N GLU A 43 9.86 -15.50 0.54
CA GLU A 43 11.30 -15.84 0.52
C GLU A 43 11.97 -15.56 -0.84
N GLN A 44 11.18 -15.39 -1.91
CA GLN A 44 11.64 -15.05 -3.26
C GLN A 44 10.99 -13.75 -3.74
N ALA A 45 10.82 -12.76 -2.85
CA ALA A 45 10.34 -11.44 -3.23
C ALA A 45 11.14 -10.89 -4.42
N ASN A 46 10.42 -10.44 -5.45
CA ASN A 46 10.97 -10.08 -6.77
C ASN A 46 10.48 -8.72 -7.25
N GLY A 47 9.91 -7.92 -6.34
CA GLY A 47 9.45 -6.57 -6.63
C GLY A 47 9.31 -5.75 -5.37
N SER A 48 8.84 -4.52 -5.55
CA SER A 48 8.48 -3.64 -4.45
C SER A 48 7.15 -2.94 -4.69
N PHE A 49 6.51 -2.54 -3.59
CA PHE A 49 5.37 -1.63 -3.60
C PHE A 49 5.73 -0.37 -2.82
N TYR A 50 5.66 0.79 -3.46
CA TYR A 50 5.71 2.07 -2.76
C TYR A 50 4.30 2.61 -2.62
N GLY A 51 3.83 2.82 -1.38
CA GLY A 51 2.52 3.38 -1.08
C GLY A 51 2.63 4.76 -0.46
N LEU A 52 1.62 5.59 -0.73
CA LEU A 52 1.37 6.88 -0.08
C LEU A 52 -0.13 6.95 0.23
N GLU A 53 -0.43 7.23 1.49
CA GLU A 53 -1.77 7.31 2.04
C GLU A 53 -1.95 8.70 2.65
N GLU A 54 -2.91 9.47 2.16
CA GLU A 54 -3.33 10.72 2.80
C GLU A 54 -4.57 10.46 3.66
N VAL A 55 -4.55 10.86 4.92
CA VAL A 55 -5.68 10.67 5.83
C VAL A 55 -6.79 11.65 5.49
N VAL A 56 -7.97 11.11 5.16
CA VAL A 56 -9.15 11.91 4.80
C VAL A 56 -10.24 11.86 5.87
N GLU A 57 -10.24 10.84 6.73
CA GLU A 57 -11.18 10.71 7.84
C GLU A 57 -10.55 9.95 9.00
N ARG A 58 -10.91 10.35 10.23
CA ARG A 58 -10.61 9.61 11.45
C ARG A 58 -11.92 9.15 12.08
N ARG A 59 -12.05 7.86 12.36
CA ARG A 59 -13.25 7.29 12.98
C ARG A 59 -12.91 6.17 13.98
N VAL A 60 -13.89 5.80 14.79
CA VAL A 60 -13.81 4.64 15.68
C VAL A 60 -14.72 3.55 15.11
N LEU A 61 -14.17 2.38 14.84
CA LEU A 61 -14.92 1.21 14.39
C LEU A 61 -14.64 0.05 15.35
N ASN A 62 -15.69 -0.55 15.92
CA ASN A 62 -15.57 -1.65 16.89
C ASN A 62 -14.66 -1.35 18.10
N GLY A 63 -14.55 -0.07 18.49
CA GLY A 63 -13.70 0.36 19.61
C GLY A 63 -12.24 0.62 19.23
N GLU A 64 -11.88 0.45 17.95
CA GLU A 64 -10.54 0.69 17.44
C GLU A 64 -10.52 1.96 16.57
N MET A 65 -9.42 2.70 16.65
CA MET A 65 -9.21 3.88 15.83
C MET A 65 -8.87 3.46 14.41
N GLU A 66 -9.56 4.03 13.44
CA GLU A 66 -9.34 3.79 12.02
C GLU A 66 -9.21 5.11 11.26
N PHE A 67 -8.26 5.13 10.33
CA PHE A 67 -8.02 6.25 9.43
C PHE A 67 -8.42 5.83 8.02
N LEU A 68 -9.36 6.54 7.40
CA LEU A 68 -9.65 6.36 5.98
C LEU A 68 -8.70 7.19 5.17
N THR A 69 -8.25 6.65 4.04
CA THR A 69 -7.17 7.26 3.27
C THR A 69 -7.46 7.35 1.79
N HIS A 70 -6.92 8.38 1.16
CA HIS A 70 -6.67 8.38 -0.27
C HIS A 70 -5.33 7.65 -0.52
N GLY A 71 -5.40 6.44 -1.05
CA GLY A 71 -4.25 5.61 -1.33
C GLY A 71 -3.77 5.76 -2.76
N GLN A 72 -2.47 5.95 -2.93
CA GLN A 72 -1.79 5.79 -4.21
C GLN A 72 -0.55 4.93 -4.02
N GLY A 73 -0.19 4.17 -5.05
CA GLY A 73 1.03 3.39 -4.96
C GLY A 73 1.55 2.90 -6.30
N THR A 74 2.77 2.41 -6.29
CA THR A 74 3.43 1.88 -7.48
C THR A 74 3.98 0.49 -7.17
N LEU A 75 3.45 -0.52 -7.87
CA LEU A 75 4.04 -1.85 -7.94
C LEU A 75 5.16 -1.83 -8.97
N THR A 76 6.35 -2.28 -8.59
CA THR A 76 7.52 -2.34 -9.45
C THR A 76 8.10 -3.76 -9.44
N PHE A 77 8.27 -4.31 -10.63
CA PHE A 77 9.00 -5.54 -10.91
C PHE A 77 10.13 -5.24 -11.89
N GLU A 78 11.04 -6.19 -12.10
CA GLU A 78 12.11 -6.06 -13.10
C GLU A 78 11.56 -5.83 -14.51
N ASP A 79 10.42 -6.44 -14.84
CA ASP A 79 9.81 -6.45 -16.16
C ASP A 79 8.76 -5.34 -16.38
N GLY A 80 8.48 -4.50 -15.39
CA GLY A 80 7.52 -3.39 -15.54
C GLY A 80 6.97 -2.84 -14.24
N ASN A 81 6.07 -1.87 -14.35
CA ASN A 81 5.44 -1.24 -13.19
C ASN A 81 3.97 -0.86 -13.43
N ILE A 82 3.21 -0.80 -12.33
CA ILE A 82 1.77 -0.54 -12.31
C ILE A 82 1.51 0.52 -11.23
N GLN A 83 0.85 1.60 -11.62
CA GLN A 83 0.29 2.57 -10.68
C GLN A 83 -1.05 2.07 -10.15
N THR A 84 -1.28 2.30 -8.86
CA THR A 84 -2.50 1.96 -8.14
C THR A 84 -3.10 3.21 -7.52
N ARG A 85 -4.43 3.27 -7.47
CA ARG A 85 -5.19 4.26 -6.68
C ARG A 85 -6.32 3.55 -5.95
N SER A 86 -6.48 3.80 -4.66
CA SER A 86 -7.46 3.16 -3.80
C SER A 86 -8.09 4.13 -2.82
N PHE A 87 -9.24 3.73 -2.29
CA PHE A 87 -9.71 4.22 -1.00
C PHE A 87 -9.22 3.22 0.04
N GLY A 88 -8.19 3.61 0.79
CA GLY A 88 -7.49 2.75 1.73
C GLY A 88 -7.98 2.95 3.16
N SER A 89 -7.33 2.26 4.08
CA SER A 89 -7.43 2.54 5.49
C SER A 89 -6.19 2.12 6.24
N LEU A 90 -5.84 2.88 7.26
CA LEU A 90 -4.74 2.59 8.17
C LEU A 90 -5.27 2.36 9.58
N GLN A 91 -4.63 1.44 10.28
CA GLN A 91 -4.91 1.16 11.69
C GLN A 91 -3.58 0.97 12.44
N PRO A 92 -2.78 2.05 12.62
CA PRO A 92 -1.49 1.95 13.27
C PRO A 92 -1.65 1.55 14.74
N SER A 93 -1.02 0.43 15.10
CA SER A 93 -0.97 -0.15 16.45
C SER A 93 -0.04 0.60 17.42
N VAL A 94 0.80 1.50 16.92
CA VAL A 94 1.74 2.31 17.71
C VAL A 94 1.38 3.78 17.66
N ASP A 95 1.42 4.42 18.84
CA ASP A 95 1.35 5.88 18.94
C ASP A 95 2.50 6.49 18.13
N VAL A 96 2.14 7.30 17.14
CA VAL A 96 3.10 8.04 16.35
C VAL A 96 3.80 9.01 17.29
N THR A 97 5.08 8.78 17.57
CA THR A 97 5.89 9.72 18.34
C THR A 97 6.85 10.40 17.36
N PRO A 98 6.41 11.44 16.63
CA PRO A 98 7.29 12.09 15.67
C PRO A 98 8.40 12.82 16.43
N SER A 99 9.65 12.42 16.16
CA SER A 99 10.79 13.27 16.46
C SER A 99 10.75 14.43 15.46
N LEU A 100 10.07 15.53 15.81
CA LEU A 100 10.01 16.80 15.05
C LEU A 100 9.25 16.70 13.71
N GLY A 101 7.91 16.64 13.76
CA GLY A 101 6.99 16.96 12.64
C GLY A 101 7.00 16.02 11.42
N SER A 102 7.99 15.15 11.26
CA SER A 102 8.01 14.10 10.24
C SER A 102 9.06 13.07 10.64
N GLY A 103 8.79 11.78 10.49
CA GLY A 103 9.73 10.77 10.99
C GLY A 103 9.49 9.36 10.51
N SER A 104 10.50 8.52 10.74
CA SER A 104 10.40 7.08 10.53
C SER A 104 9.26 6.53 11.38
N MET A 105 8.44 5.69 10.77
CA MET A 105 7.30 5.03 11.40
C MET A 105 7.50 3.52 11.30
N ASN A 106 7.40 2.83 12.45
CA ASN A 106 7.36 1.37 12.45
C ASN A 106 5.94 0.94 12.10
N LEU A 107 5.78 0.35 10.91
CA LEU A 107 4.51 -0.16 10.43
C LEU A 107 4.63 -1.68 10.27
N SER A 108 3.57 -2.38 10.65
CA SER A 108 3.34 -3.77 10.30
C SER A 108 2.45 -3.87 9.07
N LEU A 109 2.40 -5.06 8.45
CA LEU A 109 1.47 -5.31 7.36
C LEU A 109 0.00 -5.23 7.81
N GLY A 110 -0.29 -5.55 9.08
CA GLY A 110 -1.64 -5.41 9.64
C GLY A 110 -2.08 -3.94 9.76
N ASP A 111 -1.14 -3.03 10.06
CA ASP A 111 -1.44 -1.59 10.13
C ASP A 111 -1.80 -1.01 8.75
N LEU A 112 -1.19 -1.56 7.68
CA LEU A 112 -1.34 -1.11 6.29
C LEU A 112 -2.50 -1.79 5.55
N PHE A 113 -2.83 -3.03 5.92
CA PHE A 113 -3.92 -3.81 5.34
C PHE A 113 -4.88 -4.27 6.45
N PRO A 114 -5.54 -3.36 7.18
CA PRO A 114 -6.44 -3.74 8.27
C PRO A 114 -7.73 -4.42 7.77
N ARG A 115 -8.04 -4.29 6.48
CA ARG A 115 -9.18 -4.92 5.82
C ARG A 115 -9.03 -4.96 4.31
N ASP A 116 -9.90 -5.74 3.68
CA ASP A 116 -10.02 -5.80 2.23
C ASP A 116 -10.44 -4.45 1.64
N HIS A 117 -9.85 -4.08 0.52
CA HIS A 117 -10.25 -2.91 -0.25
C HIS A 117 -9.90 -3.04 -1.73
N GLY A 118 -10.58 -2.26 -2.57
CA GLY A 118 -10.35 -2.22 -4.01
C GLY A 118 -9.35 -1.13 -4.42
N ALA A 119 -8.63 -1.38 -5.51
CA ALA A 119 -7.80 -0.39 -6.18
C ALA A 119 -8.06 -0.39 -7.69
N THR A 120 -7.83 0.76 -8.32
CA THR A 120 -7.73 0.89 -9.78
C THR A 120 -6.27 0.79 -10.19
N LEU A 121 -6.01 0.20 -11.36
CA LEU A 121 -4.68 -0.08 -11.87
C LEU A 121 -4.46 0.58 -13.23
N ILE A 122 -3.27 1.14 -13.41
CA ILE A 122 -2.77 1.59 -14.72
C ILE A 122 -1.34 1.08 -14.87
N GLY A 123 -1.09 0.23 -15.86
CA GLY A 123 0.24 -0.23 -16.21
C GLY A 123 1.02 0.88 -16.93
N GLN A 124 2.11 1.31 -16.31
CA GLN A 124 2.87 2.52 -16.71
C GLN A 124 4.16 2.17 -17.45
N GLY A 125 4.60 0.90 -17.46
CA GLY A 125 5.79 0.51 -18.20
C GLY A 125 6.07 -0.98 -18.23
N GLY A 126 6.98 -1.36 -19.13
CA GLY A 126 7.40 -2.75 -19.33
C GLY A 126 6.28 -3.62 -19.88
N VAL A 127 6.18 -4.86 -19.40
CA VAL A 127 5.16 -5.83 -19.81
C VAL A 127 3.73 -5.42 -19.48
N PHE A 128 3.56 -4.42 -18.61
CA PHE A 128 2.25 -3.88 -18.23
C PHE A 128 1.88 -2.62 -19.02
N SER A 129 2.76 -2.13 -19.91
CA SER A 129 2.54 -0.86 -20.60
C SER A 129 1.22 -0.86 -21.39
N GLY A 130 0.31 0.05 -21.05
CA GLY A 130 -0.99 0.18 -21.71
C GLY A 130 -2.08 -0.73 -21.14
N ASP A 131 -1.78 -1.50 -20.10
CA ASP A 131 -2.79 -2.23 -19.35
C ASP A 131 -3.57 -1.28 -18.41
N VAL A 132 -4.86 -1.55 -18.24
CA VAL A 132 -5.65 -0.97 -17.15
C VAL A 132 -6.39 -2.06 -16.41
N GLY A 133 -6.88 -1.76 -15.20
CA GLY A 133 -7.60 -2.76 -14.47
C GLY A 133 -8.02 -2.37 -13.07
N SER A 134 -8.24 -3.41 -12.27
CA SER A 134 -8.54 -3.30 -10.85
C SER A 134 -7.72 -4.30 -10.06
N ALA A 135 -7.58 -4.05 -8.75
CA ALA A 135 -7.08 -5.01 -7.80
C ALA A 135 -8.03 -5.13 -6.62
N ASP A 136 -8.11 -6.34 -6.08
CA ASP A 136 -8.64 -6.58 -4.74
C ASP A 136 -7.43 -6.78 -3.81
N PHE A 137 -7.23 -5.87 -2.86
CA PHE A 137 -6.23 -6.02 -1.80
C PHE A 137 -6.91 -6.74 -0.64
N VAL A 138 -6.35 -7.86 -0.22
CA VAL A 138 -6.93 -8.77 0.77
C VAL A 138 -6.09 -8.76 2.03
N SER A 139 -6.75 -8.54 3.17
CA SER A 139 -6.18 -8.58 4.52
C SER A 139 -6.10 -10.02 5.00
N ASP A 140 -5.03 -10.70 4.60
CA ASP A 140 -4.69 -12.06 5.03
C ASP A 140 -3.26 -12.08 5.62
N THR A 141 -2.74 -13.24 6.00
CA THR A 141 -1.39 -13.41 6.55
C THR A 141 -0.55 -14.33 5.66
N PRO A 142 0.28 -13.79 4.73
CA PRO A 142 0.50 -12.37 4.45
C PRO A 142 -0.61 -11.75 3.57
N PRO A 143 -0.78 -10.41 3.58
CA PRO A 143 -1.73 -9.74 2.69
C PRO A 143 -1.35 -9.94 1.23
N TYR A 144 -2.33 -9.87 0.33
CA TYR A 144 -2.08 -10.06 -1.10
C TYR A 144 -3.01 -9.22 -1.98
N ALA A 145 -2.56 -8.93 -3.20
CA ALA A 145 -3.39 -8.33 -4.24
C ALA A 145 -3.72 -9.32 -5.35
N LEU A 146 -5.00 -9.37 -5.72
CA LEU A 146 -5.49 -10.03 -6.93
C LEU A 146 -5.60 -9.00 -8.06
N LEU A 147 -4.63 -9.00 -8.96
CA LEU A 147 -4.58 -8.04 -10.07
C LEU A 147 -5.41 -8.55 -11.25
N LYS A 148 -6.33 -7.72 -11.75
CA LYS A 148 -7.15 -7.97 -12.94
C LYS A 148 -6.83 -6.91 -13.98
N LEU A 149 -5.90 -7.22 -14.88
CA LEU A 149 -5.41 -6.31 -15.92
C LEU A 149 -5.93 -6.73 -17.30
N GLN A 150 -6.16 -5.74 -18.16
CA GLN A 150 -6.51 -5.90 -19.56
C GLN A 150 -5.75 -4.87 -20.39
N SER A 151 -5.22 -5.31 -21.54
CA SER A 151 -4.54 -4.42 -22.46
C SER A 151 -5.54 -3.54 -23.19
N GLN A 152 -5.33 -2.22 -23.17
CA GLN A 152 -6.19 -1.28 -23.93
C GLN A 152 -5.85 -1.26 -25.42
N PHE A 153 -4.63 -1.65 -25.77
CA PHE A 153 -4.17 -1.71 -27.15
C PHE A 153 -3.96 -3.19 -27.46
N GLY A 154 -4.95 -3.82 -28.07
CA GLY A 154 -4.87 -5.23 -28.45
C GLY A 154 -3.55 -5.53 -29.16
N SER A 155 -2.92 -6.65 -28.77
CA SER A 155 -1.71 -7.18 -29.40
C SER A 155 -1.87 -7.42 -30.90
#